data_AF-A0A9J6D2Q9-F1
#
_entry.id   AF-A0A9J6D2Q9-F1
#
_cell.length_a   1.000
_cell.length_b   1.000
_cell.length_c   1.000
_cell.angle_alpha   90.00
_cell.angle_beta   90.00
_cell.angle_gamma   90.00
#
_symmetry.space_group_name_H-M   'P 1'
#
loop_
_entity.id
_entity.type
_entity.pdbx_description
1 polymer ?
#
loop_
_entity_poly.entity_id
_entity_poly.type
_entity_poly.pdbx_seq_one_letter_code
_entity_poly.pdbx_strand_id
1 'polypeptide(L)'
;MKVTAKSPKYVRTNLPHALLSVPFLDALNYMGFLVLARMAPFLPEQLQALRTLFAKSIVGHTVAGLTDTAGLCLWLVDHSLPGCFSKASHKWLQREGHQDGLKQWIDHLESVFLAHVPDFAWMSQLSALLVRYRFKRRPVTQFGGGPFQDEGACAPEVSFNATVDHPLRFYLDVSTHRPERRLHGLLSNSTALRWQGGVYSASELRTEVTFDHALHKVHVPAALFNLSVPINSSFFVFQLARVAVRFYRGLVQALYENPSEREIPLRFTDESRRRVSELASCFADDAQRSSPDVRGLWSPQRSYGRWYSVGKPLLDQTSALLLALKAFD
;
A
#
# COMPACT_ATOMS: atom_id res chain seq x y z
N MET A 1 -24.06 17.45 -0.60
CA MET A 1 -22.90 16.54 -0.56
C MET A 1 -23.39 15.14 -0.21
N LYS A 2 -23.17 14.13 -1.06
CA LYS A 2 -23.51 12.72 -0.75
C LYS A 2 -22.35 12.08 0.02
N VAL A 3 -22.61 11.45 1.16
CA VAL A 3 -21.59 10.79 2.00
C VAL A 3 -21.78 9.27 1.92
N THR A 4 -20.70 8.55 1.58
CA THR A 4 -20.72 7.09 1.53
C THR A 4 -20.03 6.52 2.77
N ALA A 5 -20.78 5.79 3.59
CA ALA A 5 -20.24 5.10 4.76
C ALA A 5 -19.61 3.77 4.35
N LYS A 6 -18.31 3.58 4.63
CA LYS A 6 -17.60 2.30 4.38
C LYS A 6 -18.19 1.13 5.18
N SER A 7 -18.70 1.40 6.38
CA SER A 7 -19.27 0.40 7.28
C SER A 7 -20.62 0.87 7.81
N PRO A 8 -21.70 0.76 7.00
CA PRO A 8 -22.99 1.36 7.33
C PRO A 8 -23.59 0.80 8.61
N LYS A 9 -23.41 -0.50 8.87
CA LYS A 9 -23.83 -1.14 10.12
C LYS A 9 -23.12 -0.53 11.33
N TYR A 10 -21.80 -0.39 11.26
CA TYR A 10 -21.03 0.21 12.36
C TYR A 10 -21.51 1.64 12.67
N VAL A 11 -21.64 2.49 11.66
CA VAL A 11 -22.05 3.91 11.84
C VAL A 11 -23.48 4.03 12.36
N ARG A 12 -24.41 3.21 11.87
CA ARG A 12 -25.84 3.33 12.22
C ARG A 12 -26.20 2.66 13.54
N THR A 13 -25.59 1.53 13.87
CA THR A 13 -25.99 0.73 15.03
C THR A 13 -24.93 0.69 16.12
N ASN A 14 -23.69 0.36 15.77
CA ASN A 14 -22.67 0.06 16.79
C ASN A 14 -22.09 1.33 17.41
N LEU A 15 -21.85 2.37 16.62
CA LEU A 15 -21.25 3.62 17.08
C LEU A 15 -22.17 4.37 18.06
N PRO A 16 -23.47 4.60 17.77
CA PRO A 16 -24.36 5.25 18.74
C PRO A 16 -24.48 4.43 20.03
N HIS A 17 -24.61 3.10 19.91
CA HIS A 17 -24.67 2.23 21.09
C HIS A 17 -23.39 2.33 21.92
N ALA A 18 -22.21 2.29 21.29
CA ALA A 18 -20.93 2.40 21.98
C ALA A 18 -20.80 3.75 22.70
N LEU A 19 -21.17 4.85 22.04
CA LEU A 19 -21.11 6.20 22.62
C LEU A 19 -22.11 6.39 23.78
N LEU A 20 -23.27 5.73 23.74
CA LEU A 20 -24.23 5.75 24.84
C LEU A 20 -23.85 4.84 26.01
N SER A 21 -23.11 3.76 25.75
CA SER A 21 -22.71 2.77 26.76
C SER A 21 -21.42 3.12 27.52
N VAL A 22 -20.60 4.02 26.99
CA VAL A 22 -19.31 4.40 27.57
C VAL A 22 -19.43 5.77 28.23
N PRO A 23 -19.02 5.94 29.50
CA PRO A 23 -18.98 7.26 30.13
C PRO A 23 -18.20 8.26 29.27
N PHE A 24 -18.70 9.50 29.19
CA PHE A 24 -18.09 10.54 28.35
C PHE A 24 -16.59 10.73 28.64
N LEU A 25 -16.20 10.69 29.93
CA LEU A 25 -14.82 10.84 30.34
C LEU A 25 -13.93 9.68 29.84
N ASP A 26 -14.44 8.45 29.84
CA ASP A 26 -13.70 7.29 29.34
C ASP A 26 -13.49 7.36 27.84
N ALA A 27 -14.49 7.85 27.10
CA ALA A 27 -14.37 8.10 25.67
C ALA A 27 -13.31 9.18 25.38
N LEU A 28 -13.30 10.27 26.15
CA LEU A 28 -12.26 11.31 26.04
C LEU A 28 -10.86 10.77 26.38
N ASN A 29 -10.73 9.99 27.46
CA ASN A 29 -9.47 9.38 27.88
C ASN A 29 -8.93 8.44 26.80
N TYR A 30 -9.80 7.62 26.21
CA TYR A 30 -9.44 6.74 25.11
C TYR A 30 -8.98 7.52 23.86
N MET A 31 -9.70 8.58 23.48
CA MET A 31 -9.29 9.44 22.35
C MET A 31 -7.95 10.14 22.63
N GLY A 32 -7.76 10.68 23.84
CA GLY A 32 -6.50 11.31 24.26
C GLY A 32 -5.34 10.32 24.23
N PHE A 33 -5.55 9.09 24.71
CA PHE A 33 -4.56 8.02 24.65
C PHE A 33 -4.18 7.68 23.20
N LEU A 34 -5.15 7.57 22.29
CA LEU A 34 -4.87 7.31 20.86
C LEU A 34 -4.02 8.42 20.24
N VAL A 35 -4.30 9.67 20.58
CA VAL A 35 -3.52 10.82 20.11
C VAL A 35 -2.09 10.76 20.65
N LEU A 36 -1.91 10.52 21.95
CA LEU A 36 -0.59 10.39 22.58
C LEU A 36 0.21 9.22 21.99
N ALA A 37 -0.42 8.06 21.81
CA ALA A 37 0.21 6.91 21.18
C ALA A 37 0.63 7.20 19.73
N ARG A 38 -0.18 7.93 18.96
CA ARG A 38 0.15 8.33 17.58
C ARG A 38 1.33 9.32 17.52
N MET A 39 1.43 10.21 18.51
CA MET A 39 2.49 11.22 18.62
C MET A 39 3.74 10.72 19.36
N ALA A 40 3.72 9.49 19.88
CA ALA A 40 4.77 8.92 20.72
C ALA A 40 6.20 9.08 20.17
N PRO A 41 6.46 8.99 18.84
CA PRO A 41 7.80 9.22 18.31
C PRO A 41 8.37 10.61 18.62
N PHE A 42 7.54 11.63 18.79
CA PHE A 42 7.98 12.99 19.11
C PHE A 42 8.03 13.29 20.61
N LEU A 43 7.56 12.37 21.45
CA LEU A 43 7.54 12.52 22.90
C LEU A 43 8.90 12.19 23.52
N PRO A 44 9.21 12.64 24.75
CA PRO A 44 10.45 12.32 25.45
C PRO A 44 10.70 10.82 25.65
N GLU A 45 11.97 10.44 25.83
CA GLU A 45 12.38 9.02 25.94
C GLU A 45 11.77 8.29 27.13
N GLN A 46 11.39 9.00 28.19
CA GLN A 46 10.72 8.42 29.36
C GLN A 46 9.38 7.74 29.00
N LEU A 47 8.80 8.08 27.84
CA LEU A 47 7.57 7.50 27.31
C LEU A 47 7.83 6.36 26.30
N GLN A 48 8.91 5.60 26.49
CA GLN A 48 9.28 4.47 25.62
C GLN A 48 8.13 3.46 25.42
N ALA A 49 7.33 3.19 26.46
CA ALA A 49 6.19 2.29 26.36
C ALA A 49 5.18 2.72 25.28
N LEU A 50 4.92 4.02 25.14
CA LEU A 50 4.05 4.56 24.10
C LEU A 50 4.68 4.39 22.71
N ARG A 51 5.99 4.57 22.59
CA ARG A 51 6.71 4.34 21.32
C ARG A 51 6.68 2.87 20.92
N THR A 52 6.83 1.95 21.87
CA THR A 52 6.71 0.51 21.62
C THR A 52 5.29 0.14 21.18
N LEU A 53 4.26 0.73 21.79
CA LEU A 53 2.87 0.56 21.37
C LEU A 53 2.64 1.10 19.96
N PHE A 54 3.18 2.28 19.64
CA PHE A 54 3.14 2.86 18.30
C PHE A 54 3.84 1.96 17.27
N ALA A 55 5.07 1.54 17.53
CA ALA A 55 5.82 0.64 16.64
C ALA A 55 5.06 -0.69 16.43
N LYS A 56 4.51 -1.26 17.50
CA LYS A 56 3.65 -2.46 17.42
C LYS A 56 2.40 -2.21 16.59
N SER A 57 1.80 -1.01 16.64
CA SER A 57 0.63 -0.68 15.81
C SER A 57 0.93 -0.63 14.32
N ILE A 58 2.19 -0.35 13.94
CA ILE A 58 2.64 -0.33 12.54
C ILE A 58 3.04 -1.73 12.09
N VAL A 59 3.86 -2.41 12.89
CA VAL A 59 4.56 -3.66 12.52
C VAL A 59 3.75 -4.92 12.89
N GLY A 60 2.73 -4.77 13.75
CA GLY A 60 1.87 -5.86 14.21
C GLY A 60 2.48 -6.73 15.32
N HIS A 61 3.78 -6.61 15.58
CA HIS A 61 4.49 -7.36 16.62
C HIS A 61 5.54 -6.49 17.32
N THR A 62 6.02 -6.95 18.48
CA THR A 62 7.08 -6.28 19.23
C THR A 62 8.43 -6.65 18.63
N VAL A 63 9.18 -5.66 18.14
CA VAL A 63 10.53 -5.88 17.60
C VAL A 63 11.54 -5.14 18.47
N ALA A 64 12.58 -5.86 18.91
CA ALA A 64 13.71 -5.25 19.61
C ALA A 64 14.45 -4.30 18.65
N GLY A 65 14.70 -3.06 19.07
CA GLY A 65 15.45 -2.07 18.27
C GLY A 65 14.62 -1.18 17.34
N LEU A 66 13.31 -1.42 17.20
CA LEU A 66 12.40 -0.58 16.38
C LEU A 66 11.95 0.71 17.08
N THR A 67 12.56 1.04 18.22
CA THR A 67 12.34 2.30 18.96
C THR A 67 13.30 3.41 18.52
N ASP A 68 14.06 3.23 17.44
CA ASP A 68 14.81 4.33 16.85
C ASP A 68 13.85 5.47 16.51
N THR A 69 14.04 6.57 17.23
CA THR A 69 13.11 7.69 17.23
C THR A 69 13.13 8.37 15.87
N ALA A 70 14.28 8.43 15.21
CA ALA A 70 14.44 9.02 13.89
C ALA A 70 13.63 8.24 12.84
N GLY A 71 13.74 6.91 12.82
CA GLY A 71 12.98 6.06 11.90
C GLY A 71 11.47 6.18 12.06
N LEU A 72 10.97 6.19 13.30
CA LEU A 72 9.53 6.34 13.57
C LEU A 72 9.00 7.73 13.22
N CYS A 73 9.77 8.80 13.48
CA CYS A 73 9.44 10.15 13.07
C CYS A 73 9.41 10.28 11.54
N LEU A 74 10.44 9.74 10.86
CA LEU A 74 10.51 9.75 9.40
C LEU A 74 9.30 9.05 8.79
N TRP A 75 8.93 7.88 9.33
CA TRP A 75 7.74 7.14 8.90
C TRP A 75 6.46 7.97 9.04
N LEU A 76 6.29 8.69 10.17
CA LEU A 76 5.13 9.55 10.38
C LEU A 76 5.06 10.71 9.39
N VAL A 77 6.19 11.38 9.13
CA VAL A 77 6.25 12.51 8.19
C VAL A 77 6.00 12.03 6.76
N ASP A 78 6.57 10.90 6.37
CA ASP A 78 6.34 10.27 5.07
C ASP A 78 4.87 9.87 4.86
N HIS A 79 4.16 9.39 5.89
CA HIS A 79 2.73 9.11 5.78
C HIS A 79 1.87 10.38 5.62
N SER A 80 2.33 11.50 6.16
CA SER A 80 1.65 12.79 6.04
C SER A 80 1.96 13.49 4.71
N LEU A 81 3.18 13.35 4.17
CA LEU A 81 3.67 13.97 2.93
C LEU A 81 4.20 12.97 1.89
N PRO A 82 3.47 11.90 1.56
CA PRO A 82 3.96 10.87 0.62
C PRO A 82 4.31 11.45 -0.75
N GLY A 83 3.61 12.49 -1.20
CA GLY A 83 3.93 13.17 -2.47
C GLY A 83 5.26 13.92 -2.45
N CYS A 84 5.70 14.45 -1.31
CA CYS A 84 7.02 15.04 -1.19
C CYS A 84 8.11 13.99 -1.26
N PHE A 85 7.93 12.86 -0.56
CA PHE A 85 8.88 11.74 -0.61
C PHE A 85 8.96 11.15 -2.01
N SER A 86 7.82 11.02 -2.72
CA SER A 86 7.76 10.62 -4.12
C SER A 86 8.47 11.57 -5.08
N LYS A 87 8.33 12.88 -4.88
CA LYS A 87 9.08 13.87 -5.66
C LYS A 87 10.58 13.84 -5.34
N ALA A 88 10.92 13.70 -4.06
CA ALA A 88 12.32 13.64 -3.61
C ALA A 88 13.03 12.38 -4.11
N SER A 89 12.41 11.21 -3.99
CA SER A 89 12.96 9.95 -4.48
C SER A 89 13.17 9.99 -5.99
N HIS A 90 12.20 10.52 -6.74
CA HIS A 90 12.30 10.66 -8.18
C HIS A 90 13.47 11.54 -8.61
N LYS A 91 13.58 12.75 -8.02
CA LYS A 91 14.71 13.66 -8.29
C LYS A 91 16.06 13.05 -7.93
N TRP A 92 16.11 12.30 -6.84
CA TRP A 92 17.34 11.63 -6.42
C TRP A 92 17.71 10.50 -7.40
N LEU A 93 16.76 9.65 -7.80
CA LEU A 93 16.97 8.61 -8.82
C LEU A 93 17.40 9.16 -10.18
N GLN A 94 16.88 10.33 -10.57
CA GLN A 94 17.30 11.06 -11.77
C GLN A 94 18.76 11.49 -11.67
N ARG A 95 19.12 12.11 -10.56
CA ARG A 95 20.47 12.60 -10.31
C ARG A 95 21.51 11.48 -10.33
N GLU A 96 21.17 10.33 -9.75
CA GLU A 96 22.04 9.15 -9.72
C GLU A 96 22.01 8.32 -11.03
N GLY A 97 21.18 8.70 -12.01
CA GLY A 97 21.07 7.98 -13.29
C GLY A 97 20.45 6.58 -13.18
N HIS A 98 19.77 6.26 -12.07
CA HIS A 98 19.16 4.96 -11.86
C HIS A 98 17.73 4.84 -12.41
N GLN A 99 17.04 5.97 -12.62
CA GLN A 99 15.62 5.96 -12.96
C GLN A 99 15.31 5.12 -14.21
N ASP A 100 16.03 5.33 -15.30
CA ASP A 100 15.73 4.67 -16.58
C ASP A 100 16.02 3.17 -16.53
N GLY A 101 17.13 2.77 -15.91
CA GLY A 101 17.48 1.36 -15.76
C GLY A 101 16.46 0.59 -14.91
N LEU A 102 16.03 1.16 -13.79
CA LEU A 102 15.00 0.55 -12.94
C LEU A 102 13.64 0.49 -13.65
N LYS A 103 13.28 1.54 -14.39
CA LYS A 103 12.04 1.56 -15.18
C LYS A 103 12.07 0.48 -16.26
N GLN A 104 13.17 0.33 -16.99
CA GLN A 104 13.33 -0.74 -17.99
C GLN A 104 13.14 -2.13 -17.39
N TRP A 105 13.70 -2.37 -16.19
CA TRP A 105 13.49 -3.64 -15.48
C TRP A 105 12.03 -3.87 -15.09
N ILE A 106 11.33 -2.84 -14.63
CA ILE A 106 9.91 -2.93 -14.29
C ILE A 106 9.07 -3.20 -15.54
N ASP A 107 9.32 -2.49 -16.63
CA ASP A 107 8.65 -2.68 -17.92
C ASP A 107 8.91 -4.10 -18.46
N HIS A 108 10.13 -4.61 -18.32
CA HIS A 108 10.48 -5.98 -18.66
C HIS A 108 9.69 -6.99 -17.81
N LEU A 109 9.68 -6.84 -16.48
CA LEU A 109 8.92 -7.72 -15.59
C LEU A 109 7.42 -7.70 -15.93
N GLU A 110 6.84 -6.53 -16.22
CA GLU A 110 5.43 -6.41 -16.64
C GLU A 110 5.18 -7.14 -17.96
N SER A 111 6.12 -7.08 -18.92
CA SER A 111 6.00 -7.82 -20.16
C SER A 111 6.00 -9.34 -19.95
N VAL A 112 6.86 -9.85 -19.06
CA VAL A 112 6.92 -11.26 -18.66
C VAL A 112 5.63 -11.69 -17.97
N PHE A 113 5.07 -10.85 -17.10
CA PHE A 113 3.77 -11.09 -16.49
C PHE A 113 2.70 -11.28 -17.58
N LEU A 114 2.57 -10.34 -18.50
CA LEU A 114 1.55 -10.39 -19.57
C LEU A 114 1.73 -11.57 -20.52
N ALA A 115 2.97 -12.00 -20.76
CA ALA A 115 3.28 -13.18 -21.54
C ALA A 115 2.71 -14.45 -20.87
N HIS A 116 2.82 -14.56 -19.54
CA HIS A 116 2.43 -15.75 -18.79
C HIS A 116 1.03 -15.71 -18.16
N VAL A 117 0.30 -14.60 -18.29
CA VAL A 117 -1.11 -14.49 -17.85
C VAL A 117 -2.00 -15.66 -18.34
N PRO A 118 -1.92 -16.14 -19.60
CA PRO A 118 -2.74 -17.28 -20.05
C PRO A 118 -2.40 -18.61 -19.38
N ASP A 119 -1.22 -18.72 -18.76
CA ASP A 119 -0.77 -19.97 -18.12
C ASP A 119 -1.38 -20.14 -16.72
N PHE A 120 -2.08 -19.13 -16.21
CA PHE A 120 -2.81 -19.27 -14.96
C PHE A 120 -3.93 -20.29 -15.13
N ALA A 121 -3.82 -21.42 -14.42
CA ALA A 121 -4.76 -22.54 -14.49
C ALA A 121 -6.23 -22.13 -14.20
N TRP A 122 -6.42 -21.08 -13.41
CA TRP A 122 -7.73 -20.54 -13.05
C TRP A 122 -8.29 -19.55 -14.09
N MET A 123 -7.51 -19.14 -15.09
CA MET A 123 -7.89 -18.12 -16.07
C MET A 123 -8.27 -18.74 -17.43
N SER A 124 -9.42 -18.34 -17.97
CA SER A 124 -9.83 -18.71 -19.33
C SER A 124 -9.10 -17.88 -20.39
N GLN A 125 -9.03 -18.37 -21.63
CA GLN A 125 -8.39 -17.65 -22.74
C GLN A 125 -9.01 -16.25 -22.95
N LEU A 126 -10.34 -16.14 -22.84
CA LEU A 126 -11.05 -14.85 -22.93
C LEU A 126 -10.64 -13.90 -21.80
N SER A 127 -10.60 -14.41 -20.56
CA SER A 127 -10.14 -13.63 -19.40
C SER A 127 -8.71 -13.13 -19.59
N ALA A 128 -7.81 -14.00 -20.06
CA ALA A 128 -6.41 -13.66 -20.33
C ALA A 128 -6.28 -12.58 -21.42
N LEU A 129 -7.09 -12.67 -22.47
CA LEU A 129 -7.14 -11.66 -23.53
C LEU A 129 -7.63 -10.30 -23.00
N LEU A 130 -8.65 -10.29 -22.15
CA LEU A 130 -9.15 -9.05 -21.52
C LEU A 130 -8.10 -8.40 -20.60
N VAL A 131 -7.37 -9.20 -19.84
CA VAL A 131 -6.24 -8.73 -19.01
C VAL A 131 -5.18 -8.08 -19.89
N ARG A 132 -4.71 -8.79 -20.91
CA ARG A 132 -3.69 -8.27 -21.85
C ARG A 132 -4.15 -6.98 -22.54
N TYR A 133 -5.40 -6.94 -22.99
CA TYR A 133 -5.97 -5.74 -23.61
C TYR A 133 -5.99 -4.55 -22.65
N ARG A 134 -6.43 -4.76 -21.40
CA ARG A 134 -6.48 -3.70 -20.38
C ARG A 134 -5.09 -3.15 -20.09
N PHE A 135 -4.13 -4.02 -19.77
CA PHE A 135 -2.78 -3.63 -19.37
C PHE A 135 -2.04 -2.92 -20.51
N LYS A 136 -2.22 -3.36 -21.77
CA LYS A 136 -1.66 -2.66 -22.93
C LYS A 136 -2.28 -1.29 -23.17
N ARG A 137 -3.59 -1.13 -22.93
CA ARG A 137 -4.29 0.14 -23.18
C ARG A 137 -3.99 1.17 -22.11
N ARG A 138 -3.79 0.75 -20.86
CA ARG A 138 -3.45 1.63 -19.74
C ARG A 138 -2.41 0.95 -18.87
N PRO A 139 -1.19 1.52 -18.77
CA PRO A 139 -0.17 1.03 -17.86
C PRO A 139 -0.74 0.96 -16.44
N VAL A 140 -0.76 -0.25 -15.90
CA VAL A 140 -1.24 -0.51 -14.53
C VAL A 140 -0.11 -0.20 -13.55
N THR A 141 1.15 -0.38 -13.97
CA THR A 141 2.31 -0.10 -13.14
C THR A 141 2.60 1.40 -13.06
N GLN A 142 2.94 1.86 -11.86
CA GLN A 142 3.47 3.19 -11.62
C GLN A 142 4.74 3.09 -10.78
N PHE A 143 5.88 3.35 -11.41
CA PHE A 143 7.17 3.47 -10.73
C PHE A 143 7.49 4.94 -10.46
N GLY A 144 7.79 5.26 -9.19
CA GLY A 144 8.02 6.64 -8.74
C GLY A 144 6.77 7.52 -8.84
N GLY A 145 6.95 8.82 -8.60
CA GLY A 145 5.82 9.75 -8.60
C GLY A 145 5.22 9.94 -9.98
N GLY A 146 3.89 10.09 -10.00
CA GLY A 146 3.10 10.09 -11.23
C GLY A 146 3.33 11.32 -12.12
N PRO A 147 2.74 11.35 -13.32
CA PRO A 147 2.97 12.37 -14.35
C PRO A 147 2.49 13.80 -13.99
N PHE A 148 2.02 14.04 -12.76
CA PHE A 148 1.53 15.34 -12.27
C PHE A 148 2.47 15.96 -11.23
N GLN A 149 3.77 15.66 -11.32
CA GLN A 149 4.81 16.11 -10.38
C GLN A 149 5.17 17.60 -10.49
N ASP A 150 4.73 18.28 -11.54
CA ASP A 150 5.05 19.67 -11.79
C ASP A 150 3.87 20.60 -11.48
N GLU A 151 4.19 21.60 -10.64
CA GLU A 151 3.53 22.90 -10.41
C GLU A 151 3.01 23.16 -8.98
N GLY A 152 2.69 22.14 -8.18
CA GLY A 152 2.22 22.36 -6.80
C GLY A 152 3.27 22.19 -5.70
N ALA A 153 3.25 23.04 -4.67
CA ALA A 153 4.01 22.82 -3.43
C ALA A 153 3.52 21.53 -2.75
N CYS A 154 4.39 20.53 -2.60
CA CYS A 154 4.06 19.23 -2.00
C CYS A 154 3.89 19.32 -0.47
N ALA A 155 4.50 20.32 0.15
CA ALA A 155 4.45 20.65 1.57
C ALA A 155 3.68 21.97 1.79
N PRO A 156 3.19 22.23 3.01
CA PRO A 156 2.69 23.56 3.37
C PRO A 156 3.83 24.59 3.32
N GLU A 157 3.51 25.85 3.04
CA GLU A 157 4.45 26.99 3.13
C GLU A 157 4.73 27.30 4.60
N VAL A 158 5.43 26.42 5.30
CA VAL A 158 5.86 26.62 6.68
C VAL A 158 7.30 27.10 6.65
N SER A 159 7.59 28.18 7.38
CA SER A 159 8.97 28.65 7.55
C SER A 159 9.76 27.58 8.32
N PHE A 160 10.56 26.79 7.61
CA PHE A 160 11.38 25.70 8.15
C PHE A 160 12.29 26.15 9.33
N ASN A 161 12.66 27.43 9.38
CA ASN A 161 13.57 27.97 10.40
C ASN A 161 12.95 28.09 11.80
N ALA A 162 11.62 28.10 11.95
CA ALA A 162 10.95 28.12 13.26
C ALA A 162 10.53 26.71 13.76
N THR A 163 10.78 25.67 12.94
CA THR A 163 10.23 24.32 13.15
C THR A 163 11.24 23.27 13.61
N VAL A 164 12.55 23.55 13.53
CA VAL A 164 13.60 22.63 13.98
C VAL A 164 13.55 22.43 15.51
N ASP A 165 13.22 23.49 16.25
CA ASP A 165 13.14 23.45 17.72
C ASP A 165 11.86 22.76 18.24
N HIS A 166 10.87 22.52 17.36
CA HIS A 166 9.55 22.00 17.72
C HIS A 166 9.06 20.93 16.73
N PRO A 167 9.66 19.72 16.72
CA PRO A 167 9.36 18.68 15.74
C PRO A 167 7.91 18.17 15.83
N LEU A 168 7.31 18.15 17.02
CA LEU A 168 5.90 17.81 17.19
C LEU A 168 4.98 18.84 16.51
N ARG A 169 5.29 20.13 16.63
CA ARG A 169 4.52 21.21 16.00
C ARG A 169 4.61 21.11 14.49
N PHE A 170 5.81 20.89 13.96
CA PHE A 170 6.01 20.62 12.54
C PHE A 170 5.16 19.44 12.04
N TYR A 171 5.19 18.31 12.76
CA TYR A 171 4.38 17.15 12.40
C TYR A 171 2.88 17.47 12.40
N LEU A 172 2.40 18.24 13.39
CA LEU A 172 1.00 18.64 13.46
C LEU A 172 0.59 19.47 12.24
N ASP A 173 1.35 20.53 11.93
CA ASP A 173 1.09 21.41 10.78
C ASP A 173 1.09 20.64 9.46
N VAL A 174 2.01 19.69 9.32
CA VAL A 174 2.12 18.83 8.15
C VAL A 174 0.98 17.82 8.08
N SER A 175 0.54 17.27 9.22
CA SER A 175 -0.51 16.25 9.28
C SER A 175 -1.90 16.78 8.93
N THR A 176 -2.15 18.08 9.14
CA THR A 176 -3.42 18.74 8.81
C THR A 176 -3.50 19.19 7.35
N HIS A 177 -2.37 19.51 6.73
CA HIS A 177 -2.28 20.03 5.35
C HIS A 177 -3.01 19.16 4.32
N ARG A 178 -2.81 17.83 4.36
CA ARG A 178 -3.43 16.91 3.40
C ARG A 178 -4.95 16.77 3.60
N PRO A 179 -5.46 16.52 4.83
CA PRO A 179 -6.89 16.60 5.12
C PRO A 179 -7.53 17.92 4.70
N GLU A 180 -6.90 19.05 4.97
CA GLU A 180 -7.41 20.38 4.62
C GLU A 180 -7.49 20.59 3.11
N ARG A 181 -6.41 20.30 2.36
CA ARG A 181 -6.44 20.34 0.89
C ARG A 181 -7.52 19.44 0.31
N ARG A 182 -7.68 18.24 0.88
CA ARG A 182 -8.73 17.29 0.46
C ARG A 182 -10.13 17.82 0.78
N LEU A 183 -10.34 18.47 1.92
CA LEU A 183 -11.62 19.06 2.27
C LEU A 183 -11.93 20.26 1.37
N HIS A 184 -10.99 21.18 1.20
CA HIS A 184 -11.13 22.36 0.34
C HIS A 184 -11.47 21.98 -1.09
N GLY A 185 -10.77 20.99 -1.66
CA GLY A 185 -11.07 20.60 -3.03
C GLY A 185 -12.42 19.88 -3.18
N LEU A 186 -12.94 19.25 -2.11
CA LEU A 186 -14.27 18.60 -2.11
C LEU A 186 -15.35 19.66 -2.08
N LEU A 187 -15.11 20.74 -1.32
CA LEU A 187 -16.00 21.89 -1.22
C LEU A 187 -15.98 22.74 -2.50
N SER A 188 -14.83 22.86 -3.19
CA SER A 188 -14.70 23.65 -4.42
C SER A 188 -15.19 22.93 -5.68
N ASN A 189 -15.73 21.70 -5.57
CA ASN A 189 -16.13 20.85 -6.71
C ASN A 189 -15.01 20.67 -7.77
N SER A 190 -13.75 20.87 -7.37
CA SER A 190 -12.62 20.77 -8.29
C SER A 190 -12.46 19.32 -8.76
N THR A 191 -12.47 19.12 -10.08
CA THR A 191 -12.11 17.82 -10.69
C THR A 191 -10.67 17.43 -10.40
N ALA A 192 -9.83 18.38 -9.97
CA ALA A 192 -8.44 18.19 -9.55
C ALA A 192 -8.27 17.22 -8.37
N LEU A 193 -9.20 17.18 -7.42
CA LEU A 193 -9.11 16.23 -6.29
C LEU A 193 -9.30 14.77 -6.68
N ARG A 194 -9.98 14.49 -7.80
CA ARG A 194 -10.19 13.11 -8.25
C ARG A 194 -8.88 12.41 -8.56
N TRP A 195 -7.82 13.16 -8.89
CA TRP A 195 -6.51 12.63 -9.25
C TRP A 195 -5.49 12.74 -8.12
N GLN A 196 -5.59 13.76 -7.26
CA GLN A 196 -4.65 13.95 -6.15
C GLN A 196 -4.83 12.97 -4.98
N GLY A 197 -6.03 12.38 -4.82
CA GLY A 197 -6.32 11.47 -3.71
C GLY A 197 -5.58 10.12 -3.76
N GLY A 198 -5.25 9.63 -4.95
CA GLY A 198 -4.64 8.31 -5.15
C GLY A 198 -3.14 8.34 -5.43
N VAL A 199 -2.68 9.28 -6.29
CA VAL A 199 -1.30 9.32 -6.82
C VAL A 199 -0.26 9.53 -5.71
N TYR A 200 -0.67 10.14 -4.60
CA TYR A 200 0.18 10.45 -3.45
C TYR A 200 -0.30 9.71 -2.20
N SER A 201 -0.84 8.50 -2.31
CA SER A 201 -1.23 7.72 -1.13
C SER A 201 -0.18 6.70 -0.70
N ALA A 202 0.67 6.28 -1.62
CA ALA A 202 1.72 5.31 -1.37
C ALA A 202 3.03 5.99 -0.99
N SER A 203 3.72 5.39 -0.02
CA SER A 203 5.01 5.84 0.49
C SER A 203 6.13 5.19 -0.32
N GLU A 204 7.10 5.99 -0.75
CA GLU A 204 8.30 5.51 -1.46
C GLU A 204 9.29 4.78 -0.56
N LEU A 205 9.17 4.98 0.76
CA LEU A 205 10.02 4.33 1.76
C LEU A 205 9.53 2.92 2.09
N ARG A 206 8.35 2.53 1.60
CA ARG A 206 7.85 1.16 1.75
C ARG A 206 8.63 0.23 0.83
N THR A 207 8.89 -0.98 1.31
CA THR A 207 9.49 -2.04 0.50
C THR A 207 8.43 -2.98 -0.09
N GLU A 208 7.16 -2.59 -0.02
CA GLU A 208 6.03 -3.37 -0.52
C GLU A 208 5.29 -2.61 -1.62
N VAL A 209 4.89 -3.35 -2.64
CA VAL A 209 4.08 -2.85 -3.75
C VAL A 209 2.63 -2.73 -3.29
N THR A 210 1.97 -1.63 -3.65
CA THR A 210 0.59 -1.35 -3.23
C THR A 210 -0.32 -1.12 -4.42
N PHE A 211 -1.50 -1.76 -4.42
CA PHE A 211 -2.53 -1.49 -5.42
C PHE A 211 -3.45 -0.35 -4.96
N ASP A 212 -3.54 0.70 -5.77
CA ASP A 212 -4.49 1.80 -5.59
C ASP A 212 -5.79 1.47 -6.34
N HIS A 213 -6.82 1.10 -5.58
CA HIS A 213 -8.16 0.80 -6.09
C HIS A 213 -8.84 1.99 -6.79
N ALA A 214 -8.52 3.23 -6.41
CA ALA A 214 -9.14 4.41 -7.01
C ALA A 214 -8.56 4.66 -8.40
N LEU A 215 -7.25 4.50 -8.55
CA LEU A 215 -6.54 4.73 -9.80
C LEU A 215 -6.38 3.49 -10.67
N HIS A 216 -6.64 2.31 -10.12
CA HIS A 216 -6.34 1.00 -10.72
C HIS A 216 -4.88 0.90 -11.13
N LYS A 217 -3.99 1.30 -10.21
CA LYS A 217 -2.55 1.30 -10.44
C LYS A 217 -1.82 0.53 -9.36
N VAL A 218 -0.78 -0.18 -9.77
CA VAL A 218 0.18 -0.86 -8.91
C VAL A 218 1.36 0.08 -8.71
N HIS A 219 1.46 0.66 -7.52
CA HIS A 219 2.56 1.54 -7.16
C HIS A 219 3.78 0.71 -6.74
N VAL A 220 4.89 0.95 -7.43
CA VAL A 220 6.20 0.36 -7.16
C VAL A 220 7.07 1.42 -6.49
N PRO A 221 7.31 1.33 -5.17
CA PRO A 221 8.08 2.32 -4.44
C PRO A 221 9.57 2.19 -4.74
N ALA A 222 10.30 3.31 -4.70
CA ALA A 222 11.75 3.33 -4.90
C ALA A 222 12.50 2.43 -3.91
N ALA A 223 12.09 2.38 -2.63
CA ALA A 223 12.71 1.55 -1.60
C ALA A 223 12.52 0.04 -1.81
N LEU A 224 11.73 -0.39 -2.80
CA LEU A 224 11.71 -1.78 -3.23
C LEU A 224 13.08 -2.22 -3.77
N PHE A 225 13.85 -1.28 -4.32
CA PHE A 225 15.19 -1.52 -4.84
C PHE A 225 16.24 -1.16 -3.79
N ASN A 226 17.18 -2.06 -3.55
CA ASN A 226 18.44 -1.75 -2.90
C ASN A 226 19.38 -1.08 -3.91
N LEU A 227 19.60 0.22 -3.75
CA LEU A 227 20.37 1.03 -4.70
C LEU A 227 21.86 1.07 -4.37
N SER A 228 22.28 0.40 -3.30
CA SER A 228 23.71 0.12 -3.05
C SER A 228 24.28 -0.93 -3.99
N VAL A 229 23.43 -1.68 -4.70
CA VAL A 229 23.84 -2.70 -5.68
C VAL A 229 23.76 -2.09 -7.08
N PRO A 230 24.88 -2.02 -7.83
CA PRO A 230 24.85 -1.50 -9.20
C PRO A 230 23.91 -2.31 -10.09
N ILE A 231 23.07 -1.64 -10.88
CA ILE A 231 22.07 -2.27 -11.77
C ILE A 231 22.73 -3.24 -12.77
N ASN A 232 23.97 -2.96 -13.18
CA ASN A 232 24.71 -3.76 -14.14
C ASN A 232 25.53 -4.91 -13.49
N SER A 233 25.36 -5.15 -12.19
CA SER A 233 26.08 -6.20 -11.47
C SER A 233 25.32 -7.53 -11.46
N SER A 234 26.03 -8.65 -11.38
CA SER A 234 25.42 -9.97 -11.18
C SER A 234 24.61 -10.06 -9.88
N PHE A 235 25.01 -9.32 -8.85
CA PHE A 235 24.27 -9.24 -7.59
C PHE A 235 22.88 -8.62 -7.74
N PHE A 236 22.68 -7.77 -8.75
CA PHE A 236 21.38 -7.17 -9.03
C PHE A 236 20.33 -8.22 -9.42
N VAL A 237 20.74 -9.36 -10.03
CA VAL A 237 19.81 -10.44 -10.40
C VAL A 237 19.14 -11.05 -9.16
N PHE A 238 19.89 -11.29 -8.08
CA PHE A 238 19.34 -11.80 -6.83
C PHE A 238 18.35 -10.84 -6.18
N GLN A 239 18.63 -9.54 -6.29
CA GLN A 239 17.69 -8.50 -5.86
C GLN A 239 16.45 -8.51 -6.75
N LEU A 240 16.62 -8.59 -8.06
CA LEU A 240 15.53 -8.56 -9.03
C LEU A 240 14.57 -9.72 -8.82
N ALA A 241 15.03 -10.91 -8.43
CA ALA A 241 14.15 -12.01 -8.05
C ALA A 241 13.20 -11.66 -6.89
N ARG A 242 13.70 -10.99 -5.85
CA ARG A 242 12.88 -10.53 -4.71
C ARG A 242 11.93 -9.41 -5.12
N VAL A 243 12.38 -8.49 -5.96
CA VAL A 243 11.58 -7.42 -6.54
C VAL A 243 10.43 -8.01 -7.37
N ALA A 244 10.72 -8.97 -8.24
CA ALA A 244 9.77 -9.62 -9.13
C ALA A 244 8.63 -10.27 -8.36
N VAL A 245 8.92 -11.03 -7.30
CA VAL A 245 7.87 -11.63 -6.46
C VAL A 245 6.94 -10.56 -5.86
N ARG A 246 7.49 -9.48 -5.30
CA ARG A 246 6.68 -8.42 -4.70
C ARG A 246 5.87 -7.64 -5.75
N PHE A 247 6.47 -7.40 -6.90
CA PHE A 247 5.84 -6.73 -8.04
C PHE A 247 4.70 -7.56 -8.62
N TYR A 248 4.94 -8.84 -8.90
CA TYR A 248 3.93 -9.77 -9.39
C TYR A 248 2.79 -9.98 -8.40
N ARG A 249 3.06 -9.96 -7.09
CA ARG A 249 1.98 -9.97 -6.09
C ARG A 249 1.03 -8.79 -6.27
N GLY A 250 1.58 -7.59 -6.47
CA GLY A 250 0.79 -6.38 -6.75
C GLY A 250 0.00 -6.47 -8.07
N LEU A 251 0.62 -6.98 -9.14
CA LEU A 251 -0.06 -7.17 -10.43
C LEU A 251 -1.18 -8.22 -10.34
N VAL A 252 -0.97 -9.32 -9.61
CA VAL A 252 -1.99 -10.35 -9.37
C VAL A 252 -3.16 -9.78 -8.56
N GLN A 253 -2.91 -8.93 -7.55
CA GLN A 253 -3.98 -8.24 -6.82
C GLN A 253 -4.83 -7.35 -7.74
N ALA A 254 -4.18 -6.64 -8.68
CA ALA A 254 -4.87 -5.81 -9.67
C ALA A 254 -5.80 -6.60 -10.60
N LEU A 255 -5.63 -7.92 -10.73
CA LEU A 255 -6.51 -8.79 -11.50
C LEU A 255 -7.89 -8.94 -10.85
N TYR A 256 -7.95 -9.06 -9.51
CA TYR A 256 -9.18 -9.37 -8.77
C TYR A 256 -9.88 -8.12 -8.23
N GLU A 257 -9.11 -7.09 -7.90
CA GLU A 257 -9.61 -5.91 -7.21
C GLU A 257 -10.13 -4.87 -8.19
N ASN A 258 -11.33 -5.13 -8.72
CA ASN A 258 -11.87 -4.36 -9.84
C ASN A 258 -13.19 -3.63 -9.49
N PRO A 259 -13.14 -2.51 -8.74
CA PRO A 259 -14.35 -1.85 -8.25
C PRO A 259 -14.98 -0.82 -9.20
N SER A 260 -14.33 -0.37 -10.28
CA SER A 260 -14.87 0.77 -11.05
C SER A 260 -15.78 0.42 -12.22
N GLU A 261 -16.99 0.97 -12.18
CA GLU A 261 -18.00 1.02 -13.25
C GLU A 261 -17.60 1.90 -14.46
N ARG A 262 -16.47 2.63 -14.38
CA ARG A 262 -16.08 3.65 -15.38
C ARG A 262 -15.30 3.11 -16.58
N GLU A 263 -14.82 1.88 -16.49
CA GLU A 263 -14.11 1.20 -17.58
C GLU A 263 -14.81 -0.13 -17.87
N ILE A 264 -14.50 -0.76 -19.01
CA ILE A 264 -14.91 -2.13 -19.28
C ILE A 264 -14.38 -2.94 -18.09
N PRO A 265 -15.25 -3.40 -17.18
CA PRO A 265 -14.77 -4.08 -16.01
C PRO A 265 -14.14 -5.36 -16.53
N LEU A 266 -12.86 -5.57 -16.21
CA LEU A 266 -12.19 -6.86 -16.27
C LEU A 266 -13.01 -7.86 -15.43
N ARG A 267 -14.08 -8.37 -16.06
CA ARG A 267 -14.99 -9.36 -15.52
C ARG A 267 -14.49 -10.67 -16.03
N PHE A 268 -13.85 -11.40 -15.13
CA PHE A 268 -13.57 -12.80 -15.36
C PHE A 268 -14.86 -13.54 -15.73
N THR A 269 -14.72 -14.49 -16.65
CA THR A 269 -15.82 -15.41 -16.96
C THR A 269 -16.29 -16.09 -15.67
N ASP A 270 -17.56 -16.51 -15.60
CA ASP A 270 -18.08 -17.18 -14.40
C ASP A 270 -17.25 -18.40 -14.03
N GLU A 271 -16.76 -19.13 -15.02
CA GLU A 271 -15.82 -20.25 -14.88
C GLU A 271 -14.52 -19.81 -14.18
N SER A 272 -13.85 -18.76 -14.65
CA SER A 272 -12.61 -18.27 -14.03
C SER A 272 -12.84 -17.77 -12.61
N ARG A 273 -13.98 -17.12 -12.34
CA ARG A 273 -14.35 -16.71 -10.97
C ARG A 273 -14.53 -17.90 -10.04
N ARG A 274 -15.21 -18.96 -10.49
CA ARG A 274 -15.38 -20.20 -9.72
C ARG A 274 -14.04 -20.86 -9.43
N ARG A 275 -13.19 -21.05 -10.45
CA ARG A 275 -11.86 -21.65 -10.28
C ARG A 275 -10.97 -20.89 -9.31
N VAL A 276 -10.95 -19.57 -9.39
CA VAL A 276 -10.22 -18.73 -8.42
C VAL A 276 -10.76 -18.97 -7.01
N SER A 277 -12.09 -18.91 -6.86
CA SER A 277 -12.78 -19.12 -5.57
C SER A 277 -12.50 -20.50 -4.97
N GLU A 278 -12.46 -21.54 -5.81
CA GLU A 278 -12.14 -22.91 -5.40
C GLU A 278 -10.67 -23.01 -5.00
N LEU A 279 -9.75 -22.50 -5.82
CA LEU A 279 -8.31 -22.57 -5.58
C LEU A 279 -7.89 -21.88 -4.28
N ALA A 280 -8.37 -20.66 -4.02
CA ALA A 280 -8.03 -20.00 -2.75
C ALA A 280 -8.81 -20.56 -1.55
N SER A 281 -9.93 -21.27 -1.75
CA SER A 281 -10.53 -22.08 -0.68
C SER A 281 -9.64 -23.29 -0.35
N CYS A 282 -9.11 -23.99 -1.37
CA CYS A 282 -8.14 -25.07 -1.18
C CYS A 282 -6.89 -24.58 -0.43
N PHE A 283 -6.32 -23.43 -0.81
CA PHE A 283 -5.18 -22.86 -0.08
C PHE A 283 -5.51 -22.55 1.39
N ALA A 284 -6.72 -22.06 1.67
CA ALA A 284 -7.14 -21.81 3.04
C ALA A 284 -7.26 -23.11 3.85
N ASP A 285 -7.79 -24.18 3.25
CA ASP A 285 -7.93 -25.49 3.89
C ASP A 285 -6.57 -26.18 4.10
N ASP A 286 -5.65 -26.09 3.14
CA ASP A 286 -4.28 -26.60 3.25
C ASP A 286 -3.50 -25.86 4.35
N ALA A 287 -3.63 -24.54 4.43
CA ALA A 287 -3.03 -23.75 5.49
C ALA A 287 -3.56 -24.15 6.88
N GLN A 288 -4.83 -24.57 6.99
CA GLN A 288 -5.38 -25.09 8.25
C GLN A 288 -4.83 -26.46 8.62
N ARG A 289 -4.48 -27.29 7.64
CA ARG A 289 -3.90 -28.62 7.86
C ARG A 289 -2.40 -28.55 8.17
N SER A 290 -1.76 -27.41 7.92
CA SER A 290 -0.34 -27.18 8.24
C SER A 290 -0.03 -27.29 9.74
N SER A 291 1.26 -27.42 10.06
CA SER A 291 1.75 -27.56 11.42
C SER A 291 1.31 -26.38 12.31
N PRO A 292 1.21 -26.56 13.64
CA PRO A 292 0.75 -25.51 14.55
C PRO A 292 1.54 -24.21 14.42
N ASP A 293 2.85 -24.29 14.19
CA ASP A 293 3.73 -23.13 14.02
C ASP A 293 3.37 -22.32 12.77
N VAL A 294 3.10 -22.99 11.65
CA VAL A 294 2.68 -22.35 10.40
C VAL A 294 1.26 -21.81 10.54
N ARG A 295 0.37 -22.56 11.18
CA ARG A 295 -1.02 -22.15 11.40
C ARG A 295 -1.12 -20.88 12.27
N GLY A 296 -0.20 -20.70 13.22
CA GLY A 296 -0.10 -19.49 14.04
C GLY A 296 0.17 -18.23 13.24
N LEU A 297 0.95 -18.33 12.15
CA LEU A 297 1.26 -17.22 11.23
C LEU A 297 0.02 -16.76 10.44
N TRP A 298 -0.91 -17.68 10.19
CA TRP A 298 -2.10 -17.45 9.36
C TRP A 298 -3.39 -17.33 10.18
N SER A 299 -3.28 -17.13 11.50
CA SER A 299 -4.46 -17.06 12.37
C SER A 299 -5.47 -16.05 11.81
N PRO A 300 -6.69 -16.48 11.44
CA PRO A 300 -7.63 -15.60 10.78
C PRO A 300 -7.96 -14.47 11.74
N GLN A 301 -7.67 -13.22 11.35
CA GLN A 301 -8.28 -12.08 12.01
C GLN A 301 -9.80 -12.31 11.95
N ARG A 302 -10.42 -12.51 13.13
CA ARG A 302 -11.80 -13.00 13.30
C ARG A 302 -12.87 -12.21 12.51
N SER A 303 -12.51 -11.05 11.97
CA SER A 303 -13.36 -10.11 11.24
C SER A 303 -13.39 -10.32 9.72
N TYR A 304 -12.44 -11.02 9.11
CA TYR A 304 -12.39 -11.25 7.66
C TYR A 304 -12.46 -12.75 7.35
N GLY A 305 -13.45 -13.17 6.54
CA GLY A 305 -13.66 -14.57 6.19
C GLY A 305 -12.40 -15.25 5.64
N ARG A 306 -12.31 -16.58 5.78
CA ARG A 306 -11.11 -17.41 5.45
C ARG A 306 -10.49 -17.11 4.08
N TRP A 307 -11.36 -16.82 3.10
CA TRP A 307 -10.98 -16.37 1.77
C TRP A 307 -10.04 -15.15 1.79
N TYR A 308 -10.42 -14.09 2.51
CA TYR A 308 -9.71 -12.81 2.51
C TYR A 308 -8.49 -12.81 3.43
N SER A 309 -8.51 -13.60 4.50
CA SER A 309 -7.44 -13.63 5.49
C SER A 309 -6.30 -14.58 5.17
N VAL A 310 -6.57 -15.69 4.46
CA VAL A 310 -5.57 -16.75 4.21
C VAL A 310 -5.52 -17.15 2.74
N GLY A 311 -6.67 -17.52 2.17
CA GLY A 311 -6.73 -18.08 0.82
C GLY A 311 -6.17 -17.15 -0.26
N LYS A 312 -6.69 -15.93 -0.33
CA LYS A 312 -6.27 -14.93 -1.32
C LYS A 312 -4.79 -14.53 -1.17
N PRO A 313 -4.27 -14.18 0.02
CA PRO A 313 -2.84 -13.90 0.18
C PRO A 313 -1.92 -15.02 -0.31
N LEU A 314 -2.28 -16.28 -0.05
CA LEU A 314 -1.52 -17.45 -0.52
C LEU A 314 -1.59 -17.61 -2.04
N LEU A 315 -2.77 -17.40 -2.64
CA LEU A 315 -2.93 -17.39 -4.09
C LEU A 315 -2.08 -16.30 -4.75
N ASP A 316 -2.14 -15.08 -4.23
CA ASP A 316 -1.36 -13.93 -4.72
C ASP A 316 0.15 -14.25 -4.65
N GLN A 317 0.61 -14.77 -3.51
CA GLN A 317 2.02 -15.10 -3.28
C GLN A 317 2.50 -16.27 -4.15
N THR A 318 1.71 -17.33 -4.28
CA THR A 318 2.05 -18.51 -5.08
C THR A 318 2.12 -18.16 -6.57
N SER A 319 1.13 -17.40 -7.05
CA SER A 319 1.11 -16.93 -8.45
C SER A 319 2.33 -16.04 -8.74
N ALA A 320 2.68 -15.15 -7.81
CA ALA A 320 3.86 -14.29 -7.94
C ALA A 320 5.18 -15.06 -7.94
N LEU A 321 5.32 -16.09 -7.10
CA LEU A 321 6.51 -16.95 -7.07
C LEU A 321 6.68 -17.74 -8.37
N LEU A 322 5.60 -18.35 -8.87
CA LEU A 322 5.62 -19.09 -10.13
C LEU A 322 6.02 -18.19 -11.31
N LEU A 323 5.49 -16.96 -11.36
CA LEU A 323 5.88 -15.99 -12.38
C LEU A 323 7.32 -15.52 -12.23
N ALA A 324 7.79 -15.33 -11.00
CA ALA A 324 9.17 -14.95 -10.76
C ALA A 324 10.12 -16.04 -11.25
N LEU A 325 9.85 -17.32 -10.97
CA LEU A 325 10.66 -18.43 -11.49
C LEU A 325 10.75 -18.39 -13.01
N LYS A 326 9.60 -18.27 -13.70
CA LYS A 326 9.56 -18.15 -15.17
C LYS A 326 10.27 -16.92 -15.73
N ALA A 327 10.45 -15.86 -14.94
CA ALA A 327 11.16 -14.66 -15.38
C ALA A 327 12.69 -14.84 -15.40
N PHE A 328 13.21 -15.86 -14.71
CA PHE A 328 14.65 -16.13 -14.57
C PHE A 328 15.08 -17.51 -15.05
N ASP A 329 14.15 -18.33 -15.55
CA ASP A 329 14.41 -19.59 -16.26
C ASP A 329 14.87 -19.32 -17.71
#